data_AF-J3S446-F1
#
_entry.id   AF-J3S446-F1
#
_cell.length_a   1.000
_cell.length_b   1.000
_cell.length_c   1.000
_cell.angle_alpha   90.00
_cell.angle_beta   90.00
_cell.angle_gamma   90.00
#
_symmetry.space_group_name_H-M   'P 1'
#
loop_
_entity.id
_entity.type
_entity.pdbx_description
1 polymer ?
#
loop_
_entity_poly.entity_id
_entity_poly.type
_entity_poly.pdbx_seq_one_letter_code
_entity_poly.pdbx_strand_id
1 'polypeptide(L)'
;MAAAAAEEPARLSELLESGWRLLEEVESDVEASSGAPAVQRRVQRGLELLERASRAMAQLELFSRNEELEEIASADLRFMLVPALLAALTLRQVAPPRRLEHLRRARGLFLDFLRLCRDYAVARFDLPREAVDDEEEHGGEAAPAQRDGQASLLAMAAARRVKIERYKQKKDVENQLASLKPFIDSGQAEEEQIREFYLLQIKKWVTISLEEIESIDQEISILSRRGALQGSAARPSQPPRPPVRPFILTRDAAQAKVFGAGYPSLATMTVDEWYDQHQKQGVLPEQGISQRAPAGPEDQQKEQEEATEEDEQAAALKAREWDDWKDLHPRGYGNRKNMG
;
A
#
# COMPACT_ATOMS: atom_id res chain seq x y z
N MET A 1 57.19 2.18 -11.31
CA MET A 1 56.05 3.11 -11.24
C MET A 1 55.05 2.67 -12.29
N ALA A 2 53.96 2.03 -11.85
CA ALA A 2 52.92 1.55 -12.73
C ALA A 2 52.16 2.74 -13.32
N ALA A 3 51.99 2.74 -14.64
CA ALA A 3 51.14 3.68 -15.34
C ALA A 3 49.70 3.49 -14.84
N ALA A 4 49.16 4.51 -14.18
CA ALA A 4 47.73 4.61 -13.98
C ALA A 4 47.10 4.75 -15.36
N ALA A 5 46.45 3.68 -15.84
CA ALA A 5 45.56 3.76 -16.97
C ALA A 5 44.46 4.77 -16.58
N ALA A 6 44.51 5.96 -17.16
CA ALA A 6 43.43 6.91 -17.07
C ALA A 6 42.23 6.26 -17.76
N GLU A 7 41.23 5.83 -16.98
CA GLU A 7 39.91 5.51 -17.53
C GLU A 7 39.45 6.73 -18.33
N GLU A 8 39.19 6.56 -19.63
CA GLU A 8 38.55 7.61 -20.42
C GLU A 8 37.26 8.03 -19.70
N PRO A 9 37.00 9.34 -19.53
CA PRO A 9 35.79 9.79 -18.86
C PRO A 9 34.59 9.29 -19.66
N ALA A 10 33.83 8.36 -19.06
CA ALA A 10 32.62 7.79 -19.67
C ALA A 10 31.71 8.91 -20.21
N ARG A 11 31.20 8.72 -21.43
CA ARG A 11 30.42 9.76 -22.12
C ARG A 11 29.11 9.99 -21.38
N LEU A 12 28.62 11.24 -21.38
CA LEU A 12 27.38 11.61 -20.67
C LEU A 12 26.20 10.72 -21.09
N SER A 13 26.06 10.45 -22.38
CA SER A 13 25.04 9.56 -22.93
C SER A 13 25.13 8.14 -22.37
N GLU A 14 26.34 7.58 -22.27
CA GLU A 14 26.57 6.22 -21.76
C GLU A 14 26.22 6.11 -20.28
N LEU A 15 26.52 7.16 -19.50
CA LEU A 15 26.15 7.23 -18.08
C LEU A 15 24.63 7.21 -17.90
N LEU A 16 23.90 8.02 -18.68
CA LEU A 16 22.43 8.05 -18.66
C LEU A 16 21.85 6.71 -19.10
N GLU A 17 22.24 6.20 -20.27
CA GLU A 17 21.71 4.95 -20.84
C GLU A 17 21.94 3.77 -19.90
N SER A 18 23.15 3.66 -19.33
CA SER A 18 23.47 2.60 -18.37
C SER A 18 22.69 2.73 -17.06
N GLY A 19 22.55 3.96 -16.53
CA GLY A 19 21.80 4.22 -15.30
C GLY A 19 20.30 3.96 -15.47
N TRP A 20 19.74 4.38 -16.60
CA TRP A 20 18.34 4.15 -16.95
C TRP A 20 18.07 2.65 -17.17
N ARG A 21 18.91 1.94 -17.93
CA ARG A 21 18.76 0.49 -18.11
C ARG A 21 18.75 -0.27 -16.78
N LEU A 22 19.63 0.10 -15.84
CA LEU A 22 19.65 -0.50 -14.50
C LEU A 22 18.36 -0.23 -13.71
N LEU A 23 17.73 0.92 -13.87
CA LEU A 23 16.41 1.18 -13.28
C LEU A 23 15.36 0.25 -13.88
N GLU A 24 15.33 0.12 -15.21
CA GLU A 24 14.38 -0.78 -15.89
C GLU A 24 14.58 -2.25 -15.48
N GLU A 25 15.83 -2.71 -15.38
CA GLU A 25 16.18 -4.03 -14.85
C GLU A 25 15.68 -4.22 -13.40
N VAL A 26 15.82 -3.21 -12.54
CA VAL A 26 15.34 -3.28 -11.14
C VAL A 26 13.81 -3.27 -11.06
N GLU A 27 13.12 -2.58 -11.97
CA GLU A 27 11.65 -2.51 -11.99
C GLU A 27 10.99 -3.74 -12.64
N SER A 28 11.69 -4.41 -13.55
CA SER A 28 11.23 -5.61 -14.26
C SER A 28 11.55 -6.93 -13.54
N ASP A 29 12.53 -6.95 -12.64
CA ASP A 29 12.92 -8.14 -11.85
C ASP A 29 11.87 -8.43 -10.76
N VAL A 30 10.74 -9.04 -11.16
CA VAL A 30 9.59 -9.36 -10.28
C VAL A 30 9.91 -10.52 -9.32
N GLU A 31 10.89 -11.38 -9.66
CA GLU A 31 11.20 -12.59 -8.90
C GLU A 31 12.15 -12.33 -7.72
N ALA A 32 13.06 -11.35 -7.86
CA ALA A 32 14.01 -11.03 -6.81
C ALA A 32 13.40 -10.13 -5.71
N SER A 33 13.66 -10.47 -4.44
CA SER A 33 13.34 -9.57 -3.33
C SER A 33 14.06 -8.23 -3.50
N SER A 34 13.38 -7.11 -3.28
CA SER A 34 13.99 -5.78 -3.38
C SER A 34 15.21 -5.61 -2.45
N GLY A 35 15.26 -6.34 -1.33
CA GLY A 35 16.41 -6.34 -0.41
C GLY A 35 17.55 -7.28 -0.79
N ALA A 36 17.43 -8.05 -1.87
CA ALA A 36 18.45 -9.00 -2.30
C ALA A 36 19.76 -8.27 -2.64
N PRO A 37 20.93 -8.80 -2.25
CA PRO A 37 22.22 -8.15 -2.52
C PRO A 37 22.48 -7.88 -4.00
N ALA A 38 21.99 -8.75 -4.90
CA ALA A 38 22.11 -8.55 -6.35
C ALA A 38 21.33 -7.32 -6.83
N VAL A 39 20.07 -7.17 -6.41
CA VAL A 39 19.22 -6.02 -6.73
C VAL A 39 19.82 -4.74 -6.15
N GLN A 40 20.22 -4.76 -4.88
CA GLN A 40 20.81 -3.58 -4.23
C GLN A 40 22.15 -3.17 -4.87
N ARG A 41 22.97 -4.11 -5.37
CA ARG A 41 24.17 -3.77 -6.17
C ARG A 41 23.82 -3.04 -7.48
N ARG A 42 22.76 -3.47 -8.19
CA ARG A 42 22.27 -2.78 -9.40
C ARG A 42 21.78 -1.37 -9.06
N VAL A 43 21.01 -1.22 -7.97
CA VAL A 43 20.53 0.09 -7.48
C VAL A 43 21.71 1.02 -7.17
N GLN A 44 22.69 0.56 -6.40
CA GLN A 44 23.87 1.37 -6.07
C GLN A 44 24.66 1.76 -7.32
N ARG A 45 24.85 0.82 -8.26
CA ARG A 45 25.53 1.13 -9.52
C ARG A 45 24.77 2.16 -10.36
N GLY A 46 23.44 2.05 -10.44
CA GLY A 46 22.61 3.01 -11.16
C GLY A 46 22.68 4.41 -10.54
N LEU A 47 22.67 4.49 -9.20
CA LEU A 47 22.84 5.76 -8.48
C LEU A 47 24.19 6.41 -8.78
N GLU A 48 25.29 5.66 -8.72
CA GLU A 48 26.63 6.18 -9.04
C GLU A 48 26.70 6.75 -10.48
N LEU A 49 26.10 6.05 -11.45
CA LEU A 49 26.10 6.46 -12.85
C LEU A 49 25.27 7.73 -13.06
N LEU A 50 24.06 7.79 -12.50
CA LEU A 50 23.19 8.96 -12.63
C LEU A 50 23.70 10.17 -11.82
N GLU A 51 24.35 9.97 -10.68
CA GLU A 51 25.03 11.05 -9.95
C GLU A 51 26.21 11.62 -10.75
N ARG A 52 26.97 10.77 -11.44
CA ARG A 52 28.02 11.21 -12.37
C ARG A 52 27.41 11.98 -13.55
N ALA A 53 26.31 11.49 -14.13
CA ALA A 53 25.60 12.18 -15.22
C ALA A 53 25.09 13.56 -14.76
N SER A 54 24.46 13.64 -13.59
CA SER A 54 23.97 14.89 -13.00
C SER A 54 25.10 15.91 -12.79
N ARG A 55 26.26 15.49 -12.26
CA ARG A 55 27.43 16.36 -12.10
C ARG A 55 27.97 16.84 -13.46
N ALA A 56 28.05 15.96 -14.44
CA ALA A 56 28.51 16.32 -15.78
C ALA A 56 27.54 17.30 -16.48
N MET A 57 26.23 17.10 -16.35
CA MET A 57 25.23 18.05 -16.87
C MET A 57 25.37 19.43 -16.24
N ALA A 58 25.61 19.50 -14.92
CA ALA A 58 25.82 20.77 -14.23
C ALA A 58 27.10 21.48 -14.68
N GLN A 59 28.18 20.73 -14.99
CA GLN A 59 29.43 21.29 -15.51
C GLN A 59 29.30 21.79 -16.96
N LEU A 60 28.43 21.15 -17.75
CA LEU A 60 28.15 21.54 -19.13
C LEU A 60 27.09 22.64 -19.22
N GLU A 61 26.44 23.00 -18.10
CA GLU A 61 25.31 23.95 -18.04
C GLU A 61 24.24 23.65 -19.11
N LEU A 62 23.95 22.35 -19.31
CA LEU A 62 23.12 21.85 -20.41
C LEU A 62 21.71 22.45 -20.43
N PHE A 63 21.21 22.88 -19.27
CA PHE A 63 19.91 23.51 -19.13
C PHE A 63 20.05 24.84 -18.38
N SER A 64 19.44 25.88 -18.94
CA SER A 64 19.37 27.21 -18.35
C SER A 64 17.93 27.65 -18.16
N ARG A 65 17.65 28.41 -17.09
CA ARG A 65 16.30 28.92 -16.80
C ARG A 65 15.78 29.93 -17.83
N ASN A 66 16.66 30.48 -18.65
CA ASN A 66 16.34 31.48 -19.66
C ASN A 66 16.22 30.89 -21.07
N GLU A 67 16.35 29.58 -21.22
CA GLU A 67 16.30 28.87 -22.48
C GLU A 67 14.87 28.38 -22.76
N GLU A 68 14.46 28.42 -24.02
CA GLU A 68 13.16 27.87 -24.43
C GLU A 68 13.29 26.38 -24.79
N LEU A 69 12.20 25.61 -24.65
CA LEU A 69 12.19 24.18 -24.96
C LEU A 69 12.62 23.88 -26.40
N GLU A 70 12.31 24.79 -27.33
CA GLU A 70 12.65 24.68 -28.76
C GLU A 70 14.15 24.81 -29.03
N GLU A 71 14.91 25.43 -28.12
CA GLU A 71 16.36 25.62 -28.25
C GLU A 71 17.15 24.36 -27.87
N ILE A 72 16.52 23.44 -27.11
CA ILE A 72 17.13 22.16 -26.72
C ILE A 72 17.11 21.18 -27.90
N ALA A 73 18.28 20.64 -28.25
CA ALA A 73 18.43 19.56 -29.22
C ALA A 73 17.65 18.30 -28.78
N SER A 74 17.01 17.60 -29.72
CA SER A 74 16.16 16.45 -29.38
C SER A 74 16.92 15.32 -28.67
N ALA A 75 18.21 15.16 -28.98
CA ALA A 75 19.11 14.21 -28.33
C ALA A 75 19.42 14.55 -26.86
N ASP A 76 19.24 15.82 -26.46
CA ASP A 76 19.57 16.31 -25.12
C ASP A 76 18.36 16.31 -24.18
N LEU A 77 17.13 16.27 -24.71
CA LEU A 77 15.88 16.19 -23.93
C LEU A 77 15.89 15.04 -22.90
N ARG A 78 16.49 13.90 -23.25
CA ARG A 78 16.62 12.75 -22.35
C ARG A 78 17.37 13.04 -21.06
N PHE A 79 18.27 14.03 -21.05
CA PHE A 79 19.00 14.40 -19.86
C PHE A 79 18.12 15.14 -18.84
N MET A 80 17.00 15.76 -19.26
CA MET A 80 16.03 16.34 -18.33
C MET A 80 15.47 15.29 -17.34
N LEU A 81 15.49 14.00 -17.71
CA LEU A 81 14.99 12.90 -16.90
C LEU A 81 15.92 12.50 -15.74
N VAL A 82 17.19 12.91 -15.76
CA VAL A 82 18.21 12.45 -14.81
C VAL A 82 17.78 12.64 -13.34
N PRO A 83 17.24 13.79 -12.89
CA PRO A 83 16.84 13.94 -11.51
C PRO A 83 15.68 13.00 -11.13
N ALA A 84 14.70 12.77 -12.02
CA ALA A 84 13.59 11.84 -11.79
C ALA A 84 14.07 10.38 -11.71
N LEU A 85 14.96 9.96 -12.61
CA LEU A 85 15.54 8.61 -12.60
C LEU A 85 16.38 8.38 -11.33
N LEU A 86 17.14 9.39 -10.92
CA LEU A 86 17.93 9.35 -9.68
C LEU A 86 17.03 9.24 -8.44
N ALA A 87 15.91 9.98 -8.42
CA ALA A 87 14.91 9.90 -7.37
C ALA A 87 14.26 8.50 -7.30
N ALA A 88 13.87 7.94 -8.45
CA ALA A 88 13.29 6.61 -8.54
C ALA A 88 14.23 5.53 -7.99
N LEU A 89 15.51 5.53 -8.39
CA LEU A 89 16.51 4.62 -7.83
C LEU A 89 16.75 4.86 -6.34
N THR A 90 16.71 6.11 -5.88
CA THR A 90 16.84 6.44 -4.45
C THR A 90 15.76 5.76 -3.62
N LEU A 91 14.52 5.67 -4.15
CA LEU A 91 13.41 4.97 -3.49
C LEU A 91 13.58 3.44 -3.45
N ARG A 92 14.37 2.85 -4.37
CA ARG A 92 14.66 1.40 -4.42
C ARG A 92 15.73 0.95 -3.41
N GLN A 93 16.40 1.87 -2.71
CA GLN A 93 17.37 1.53 -1.69
C GLN A 93 16.71 0.94 -0.43
N VAL A 94 17.17 -0.23 -0.01
CA VAL A 94 16.69 -0.90 1.21
C VAL A 94 17.67 -0.66 2.36
N ALA A 95 17.45 0.43 3.09
CA ALA A 95 18.18 0.73 4.33
C ALA A 95 17.21 1.31 5.38
N PRO A 96 16.55 0.46 6.20
CA PRO A 96 15.58 0.91 7.21
C PRO A 96 16.03 2.09 8.09
N PRO A 97 17.27 2.15 8.62
CA PRO A 97 17.68 3.28 9.45
C PRO A 97 17.83 4.60 8.66
N ARG A 98 18.09 4.53 7.35
CA ARG A 98 18.26 5.70 6.47
C ARG A 98 17.04 5.99 5.59
N ARG A 99 15.92 5.26 5.78
CA ARG A 99 14.73 5.39 4.92
C ARG A 99 14.23 6.84 4.87
N LEU A 100 14.22 7.54 6.00
CA LEU A 100 13.80 8.94 6.06
C LEU A 100 14.72 9.87 5.23
N GLU A 101 16.03 9.63 5.25
CA GLU A 101 16.99 10.36 4.43
C GLU A 101 16.76 10.10 2.94
N HIS A 102 16.53 8.84 2.56
CA HIS A 102 16.24 8.46 1.18
C HIS A 102 14.95 9.11 0.67
N LEU A 103 13.90 9.16 1.49
CA LEU A 103 12.64 9.82 1.14
C LEU A 103 12.81 11.32 0.92
N ARG A 104 13.50 12.01 1.84
CA ARG A 104 13.77 13.46 1.70
C ARG A 104 14.61 13.76 0.46
N ARG A 105 15.64 12.93 0.21
CA ARG A 105 16.48 13.04 -0.97
C ARG A 105 15.68 12.82 -2.26
N ALA A 106 14.89 11.74 -2.34
CA ALA A 106 14.05 11.47 -3.50
C ALA A 106 13.03 12.58 -3.74
N ARG A 107 12.40 13.11 -2.68
CA ARG A 107 11.48 14.25 -2.76
C ARG A 107 12.14 15.49 -3.37
N GLY A 108 13.34 15.85 -2.91
CA GLY A 108 14.09 16.98 -3.45
C GLY A 108 14.40 16.79 -4.94
N LEU A 109 14.88 15.60 -5.32
CA LEU A 109 15.20 15.28 -6.72
C LEU A 109 13.97 15.30 -7.64
N PHE A 110 12.82 14.80 -7.20
CA PHE A 110 11.57 14.92 -7.94
C PHE A 110 11.11 16.37 -8.08
N LEU A 111 11.25 17.18 -7.02
CA LEU A 111 10.94 18.61 -7.09
C LEU A 111 11.87 19.35 -8.06
N ASP A 112 13.16 19.04 -8.08
CA ASP A 112 14.11 19.64 -9.02
C ASP A 112 13.73 19.30 -10.47
N PHE A 113 13.36 18.05 -10.73
CA PHE A 113 12.82 17.63 -12.03
C PHE A 113 11.54 18.37 -12.42
N LEU A 114 10.58 18.49 -11.49
CA LEU A 114 9.33 19.21 -11.75
C LEU A 114 9.58 20.70 -11.99
N ARG A 115 10.45 21.34 -11.21
CA ARG A 115 10.82 22.74 -11.46
C ARG A 115 11.42 22.91 -12.86
N LEU A 116 12.34 22.03 -13.25
CA LEU A 116 12.91 22.04 -14.60
C LEU A 116 11.82 21.90 -15.68
N CYS A 117 10.90 20.94 -15.54
CA CYS A 117 9.81 20.75 -16.50
C CYS A 117 8.85 21.95 -16.57
N ARG A 118 8.64 22.64 -15.46
CA ARG A 118 7.82 23.85 -15.40
C ARG A 118 8.52 25.03 -16.07
N ASP A 119 9.81 25.23 -15.78
CA ASP A 119 10.59 26.35 -16.31
C ASP A 119 10.68 26.27 -17.84
N TYR A 120 10.82 25.06 -18.41
CA TYR A 120 10.75 24.80 -19.86
C TYR A 120 9.32 24.59 -20.41
N ALA A 121 8.28 24.77 -19.59
CA ALA A 121 6.87 24.63 -19.97
C ALA A 121 6.51 23.29 -20.67
N VAL A 122 7.19 22.18 -20.33
CA VAL A 122 6.99 20.86 -20.94
C VAL A 122 5.59 20.29 -20.65
N ALA A 123 5.08 20.56 -19.46
CA ALA A 123 3.75 20.15 -19.01
C ALA A 123 3.14 21.19 -18.07
N ARG A 124 1.81 21.26 -18.04
CA ARG A 124 1.05 22.10 -17.09
C ARG A 124 0.64 21.27 -15.89
N PHE A 125 1.12 21.65 -14.71
CA PHE A 125 0.77 21.03 -13.43
C PHE A 125 1.06 22.00 -12.29
N ASP A 126 0.47 21.74 -11.12
CA ASP A 126 0.77 22.49 -9.91
C ASP A 126 2.00 21.91 -9.21
N LEU A 127 2.98 22.76 -8.90
CA LEU A 127 4.18 22.32 -8.19
C LEU A 127 3.80 21.95 -6.74
N PRO A 128 4.16 20.75 -6.24
CA PRO A 128 3.93 20.40 -4.84
C PRO A 128 4.66 21.37 -3.90
N ARG A 129 4.05 21.65 -2.74
CA ARG A 129 4.60 22.61 -1.75
C ARG A 129 5.98 22.18 -1.27
N GLU A 130 6.87 23.15 -1.11
CA GLU A 130 8.17 22.90 -0.50
C GLU A 130 8.01 22.89 1.02
N ALA A 131 8.65 21.96 1.73
CA ALA A 131 8.55 21.86 3.19
C ALA A 131 9.09 23.11 3.93
N VAL A 132 9.76 24.02 3.21
CA VAL A 132 10.29 25.28 3.75
C VAL A 132 9.23 26.35 3.92
N ASP A 133 8.03 26.18 3.35
CA ASP A 133 6.91 27.11 3.55
C ASP A 133 6.19 26.92 4.91
N ASP A 134 6.59 25.93 5.72
CA ASP A 134 5.87 25.52 6.93
C ASP A 134 6.55 25.91 8.27
N GLU A 135 7.73 26.54 8.28
CA GLU A 135 8.33 27.03 9.55
C GLU A 135 7.84 28.43 9.97
N GLU A 136 7.18 29.21 9.09
CA GLU A 136 6.70 30.57 9.42
C GLU A 136 5.17 30.78 9.37
N GLU A 137 4.34 29.82 8.89
CA GLU A 137 2.88 30.04 8.79
C GLU A 137 1.95 29.05 9.52
N HIS A 138 2.46 28.18 10.41
CA HIS A 138 1.59 27.34 11.25
C HIS A 138 2.04 27.13 12.70
N GLY A 139 2.40 28.23 13.37
CA GLY A 139 2.34 28.34 14.84
C GLY A 139 0.91 28.39 15.41
N GLY A 140 -0.11 28.05 14.63
CA GLY A 140 -1.50 27.99 15.07
C GLY A 140 -1.90 26.56 15.39
N GLU A 141 -2.18 26.27 16.66
CA GLU A 141 -2.91 25.08 17.08
C GLU A 141 -4.25 25.02 16.32
N ALA A 142 -4.29 24.30 15.21
CA ALA A 142 -5.53 23.97 14.54
C ALA A 142 -6.26 22.91 15.38
N ALA A 143 -7.10 23.39 16.29
CA ALA A 143 -8.15 22.60 16.92
C ALA A 143 -8.92 21.80 15.85
N PRO A 144 -9.38 20.56 16.14
CA PRO A 144 -10.12 19.77 15.18
C PRO A 144 -11.51 20.38 15.00
N ALA A 145 -11.61 21.38 14.11
CA ALA A 145 -12.90 21.83 13.62
C ALA A 145 -13.54 20.65 12.89
N GLN A 146 -14.68 20.19 13.40
CA GLN A 146 -15.57 19.25 12.72
C GLN A 146 -15.87 19.83 11.33
N ARG A 147 -15.14 19.37 10.31
CA ARG A 147 -15.42 19.73 8.93
C ARG A 147 -16.74 19.08 8.55
N ASP A 148 -17.71 19.89 8.11
CA ASP A 148 -18.98 19.43 7.57
C ASP A 148 -18.77 18.25 6.62
N GLY A 149 -19.43 17.12 6.91
CA GLY A 149 -19.24 15.87 6.16
C GLY A 149 -19.44 16.02 4.64
N GLN A 150 -20.29 16.96 4.21
CA GLN A 150 -20.48 17.30 2.80
C GLN A 150 -19.26 17.99 2.16
N ALA A 151 -18.62 18.95 2.84
CA ALA A 151 -17.41 19.60 2.34
C ALA A 151 -16.26 18.58 2.21
N SER A 152 -16.19 17.64 3.17
CA SER A 152 -15.23 16.53 3.12
C SER A 152 -15.51 15.57 1.95
N LEU A 153 -16.78 15.27 1.65
CA LEU A 153 -17.16 14.41 0.53
C LEU A 153 -16.87 15.04 -0.84
N LEU A 154 -17.13 16.34 -0.99
CA LEU A 154 -16.82 17.09 -2.22
C LEU A 154 -15.31 17.16 -2.46
N ALA A 155 -14.51 17.41 -1.41
CA ALA A 155 -13.05 17.39 -1.50
C ALA A 155 -12.52 15.99 -1.88
N MET A 156 -13.08 14.92 -1.30
CA MET A 156 -12.74 13.55 -1.68
C MET A 156 -13.13 13.22 -3.13
N ALA A 157 -14.30 13.68 -3.58
CA ALA A 157 -14.74 13.51 -4.96
C ALA A 157 -13.84 14.25 -5.97
N ALA A 158 -13.42 15.48 -5.64
CA ALA A 158 -12.49 16.26 -6.44
C ALA A 158 -11.12 15.57 -6.51
N ALA A 159 -10.56 15.14 -5.37
CA ALA A 159 -9.29 14.41 -5.32
C ALA A 159 -9.35 13.10 -6.13
N ARG A 160 -10.48 12.38 -6.07
CA ARG A 160 -10.70 11.18 -6.89
C ARG A 160 -10.74 11.50 -8.39
N ARG A 161 -11.39 12.59 -8.79
CA ARG A 161 -11.45 13.03 -10.21
C ARG A 161 -10.05 13.34 -10.75
N VAL A 162 -9.23 14.07 -9.98
CA VAL A 162 -7.83 14.36 -10.35
C VAL A 162 -7.03 13.08 -10.56
N LYS A 163 -7.16 12.08 -9.67
CA LYS A 163 -6.47 10.78 -9.85
C LYS A 163 -6.95 10.02 -11.08
N ILE A 164 -8.25 10.03 -11.37
CA ILE A 164 -8.80 9.40 -12.58
C ILE A 164 -8.25 10.08 -13.84
N GLU A 165 -8.18 11.41 -13.85
CA GLU A 165 -7.66 12.16 -14.97
C GLU A 165 -6.16 11.90 -15.20
N ARG A 166 -5.34 11.94 -14.14
CA ARG A 166 -3.92 11.58 -14.22
C ARG A 166 -3.71 10.16 -14.73
N TYR A 167 -4.50 9.19 -14.25
CA TYR A 167 -4.42 7.81 -14.73
C TYR A 167 -4.73 7.70 -16.23
N LYS A 168 -5.75 8.42 -16.73
CA LYS A 168 -6.08 8.46 -18.16
C LYS A 168 -4.93 9.07 -18.97
N GLN A 169 -4.42 10.23 -18.54
CA GLN A 169 -3.29 10.90 -19.20
C GLN A 169 -2.04 10.00 -19.24
N LYS A 170 -1.70 9.36 -18.12
CA LYS A 170 -0.58 8.40 -18.04
C LYS A 170 -0.75 7.26 -19.03
N LYS A 171 -1.95 6.67 -19.09
CA LYS A 171 -2.26 5.56 -20.01
C LYS A 171 -2.16 5.99 -21.48
N ASP A 172 -2.67 7.18 -21.82
CA ASP A 172 -2.61 7.70 -23.18
C ASP A 172 -1.17 7.95 -23.62
N VAL A 173 -0.34 8.55 -22.75
CA VAL A 173 1.09 8.76 -22.98
C VAL A 173 1.84 7.43 -23.12
N GLU A 174 1.55 6.44 -22.28
CA GLU A 174 2.15 5.10 -22.37
C GLU A 174 1.80 4.39 -23.68
N ASN A 175 0.56 4.55 -24.18
CA ASN A 175 0.17 4.00 -25.49
C ASN A 175 0.95 4.67 -26.64
N GLN A 176 1.12 6.00 -26.60
CA GLN A 176 1.89 6.73 -27.61
C GLN A 176 3.37 6.33 -27.58
N LEU A 177 3.97 6.23 -26.39
CA LEU A 177 5.34 5.74 -26.22
C LEU A 177 5.50 4.33 -26.77
N ALA A 178 4.53 3.42 -26.53
CA ALA A 178 4.56 2.07 -27.06
C ALA A 178 4.51 2.04 -28.60
N SER A 179 3.81 2.97 -29.25
CA SER A 179 3.81 3.07 -30.71
C SER A 179 5.10 3.62 -31.30
N LEU A 180 5.79 4.55 -30.62
CA LEU A 180 7.03 5.17 -31.11
C LEU A 180 8.27 4.33 -30.80
N LYS A 181 8.26 3.59 -29.69
CA LYS A 181 9.42 2.82 -29.19
C LYS A 181 10.06 1.89 -30.24
N PRO A 182 9.33 1.12 -31.07
CA PRO A 182 9.95 0.24 -32.07
C PRO A 182 10.79 1.00 -33.11
N PHE A 183 10.38 2.21 -33.49
CA PHE A 183 11.09 3.04 -34.47
C PHE A 183 12.36 3.66 -33.87
N ILE A 184 12.30 4.03 -32.59
CA ILE A 184 13.43 4.53 -31.83
C ILE A 184 14.47 3.42 -31.65
N ASP A 185 14.03 2.25 -31.18
CA ASP A 185 14.91 1.10 -30.93
C ASP A 185 15.53 0.56 -32.23
N SER A 186 14.84 0.67 -33.39
CA SER A 186 15.38 0.27 -34.71
C SER A 186 16.28 1.33 -35.36
N GLY A 187 16.39 2.53 -34.78
CA GLY A 187 17.14 3.65 -35.35
C GLY A 187 16.54 4.22 -36.64
N GLN A 188 15.27 3.91 -36.93
CA GLN A 188 14.55 4.39 -38.12
C GLN A 188 13.71 5.64 -37.84
N ALA A 189 13.65 6.07 -36.58
CA ALA A 189 12.90 7.25 -36.19
C ALA A 189 13.50 8.53 -36.79
N GLU A 190 12.61 9.36 -37.34
CA GLU A 190 12.94 10.72 -37.76
C GLU A 190 13.17 11.62 -36.53
N GLU A 191 13.89 12.73 -36.71
CA GLU A 191 14.22 13.66 -35.61
C GLU A 191 12.97 14.16 -34.87
N GLU A 192 11.87 14.42 -35.59
CA GLU A 192 10.58 14.81 -35.00
C GLU A 192 9.99 13.71 -34.10
N GLN A 193 10.11 12.45 -34.51
CA GLN A 193 9.65 11.29 -33.74
C GLN A 193 10.52 11.06 -32.50
N ILE A 194 11.84 11.28 -32.62
CA ILE A 194 12.78 11.24 -31.48
C ILE A 194 12.42 12.32 -30.45
N ARG A 195 12.17 13.55 -30.93
CA ARG A 195 11.75 14.66 -30.09
C ARG A 195 10.43 14.37 -29.39
N GLU A 196 9.41 13.92 -30.13
CA GLU A 196 8.11 13.56 -29.57
C GLU A 196 8.24 12.46 -28.51
N PHE A 197 9.03 11.41 -28.79
CA PHE A 197 9.27 10.32 -27.87
C PHE A 197 9.83 10.80 -26.52
N TYR A 198 10.89 11.64 -26.54
CA TYR A 198 11.46 12.14 -25.30
C TYR A 198 10.56 13.12 -24.57
N LEU A 199 9.79 13.97 -25.28
CA LEU A 199 8.79 14.83 -24.65
C LEU A 199 7.68 14.02 -23.96
N LEU A 200 7.21 12.95 -24.58
CA LEU A 200 6.25 12.02 -23.98
C LEU A 200 6.85 11.32 -22.76
N GLN A 201 8.13 10.94 -22.83
CA GLN A 201 8.81 10.33 -21.69
C GLN A 201 8.93 11.30 -20.51
N ILE A 202 9.24 12.58 -20.76
CA ILE A 202 9.27 13.62 -19.72
C ILE A 202 7.87 13.80 -19.14
N LYS A 203 6.82 13.90 -19.96
CA LYS A 203 5.42 14.01 -19.49
C LYS A 203 4.99 12.81 -18.65
N LYS A 204 5.38 11.58 -19.02
CA LYS A 204 5.18 10.38 -18.21
C LYS A 204 5.84 10.52 -16.85
N TRP A 205 7.10 10.94 -16.82
CA TRP A 205 7.86 11.13 -15.58
C TRP A 205 7.32 12.28 -14.72
N VAL A 206 6.71 13.32 -15.30
CA VAL A 206 5.99 14.37 -14.53
C VAL A 206 4.84 13.74 -13.74
N THR A 207 4.02 12.91 -14.39
CA THR A 207 2.92 12.23 -13.70
C THR A 207 3.43 11.29 -12.60
N ILE A 208 4.47 10.49 -12.89
CA ILE A 208 5.10 9.60 -11.90
C ILE A 208 5.63 10.40 -10.71
N SER A 209 6.34 11.50 -10.96
CA SER A 209 6.95 12.32 -9.90
C SER A 209 5.91 12.93 -8.97
N LEU A 210 4.77 13.38 -9.51
CA LEU A 210 3.65 13.89 -8.69
C LEU A 210 3.03 12.78 -7.82
N GLU A 211 2.84 11.58 -8.36
CA GLU A 211 2.34 10.42 -7.62
C GLU A 211 3.32 9.99 -6.51
N GLU A 212 4.62 9.96 -6.82
CA GLU A 212 5.66 9.59 -5.88
C GLU A 212 5.82 10.63 -4.76
N ILE A 213 5.73 11.93 -5.05
CA ILE A 213 5.77 12.96 -3.99
C ILE A 213 4.59 12.79 -3.01
N GLU A 214 3.37 12.54 -3.51
CA GLU A 214 2.22 12.26 -2.65
C GLU A 214 2.44 11.03 -1.75
N SER A 215 3.06 9.98 -2.30
CA SER A 215 3.42 8.75 -1.58
C SER A 215 4.50 9.01 -0.52
N ILE A 216 5.56 9.72 -0.90
CA ILE A 216 6.69 10.09 -0.04
C ILE A 216 6.20 10.94 1.14
N ASP A 217 5.34 11.94 0.90
CA ASP A 217 4.85 12.82 1.96
C ASP A 217 4.01 12.06 3.00
N GLN A 218 3.20 11.09 2.54
CA GLN A 218 2.48 10.18 3.44
C GLN A 218 3.44 9.31 4.26
N GLU A 219 4.47 8.74 3.63
CA GLU A 219 5.44 7.90 4.31
C GLU A 219 6.28 8.70 5.34
N ILE A 220 6.74 9.91 4.98
CA ILE A 220 7.46 10.80 5.89
C ILE A 220 6.60 11.14 7.12
N SER A 221 5.31 11.44 6.93
CA SER A 221 4.38 11.71 8.03
C SER A 221 4.26 10.51 8.98
N ILE A 222 4.16 9.29 8.44
CA ILE A 222 4.07 8.06 9.23
C ILE A 222 5.38 7.81 10.01
N LEU A 223 6.53 7.91 9.33
CA LEU A 223 7.84 7.69 9.93
C LEU A 223 8.14 8.71 11.03
N SER A 224 7.75 9.96 10.83
CA SER A 224 7.92 11.04 11.82
C SER A 224 7.07 10.79 13.08
N ARG A 225 5.79 10.41 12.91
CA ARG A 225 4.93 10.02 14.05
C ARG A 225 5.48 8.83 14.81
N ARG A 226 6.02 7.82 14.10
CA ARG A 226 6.67 6.66 14.73
C ARG A 226 7.91 7.05 15.52
N GLY A 227 8.74 7.94 14.97
CA GLY A 227 9.92 8.49 15.66
C GLY A 227 9.56 9.21 16.96
N ALA A 228 8.50 10.03 16.94
CA ALA A 228 8.00 10.71 18.14
C ALA A 228 7.47 9.71 19.21
N LEU A 229 6.76 8.66 18.79
CA LEU A 229 6.27 7.61 19.69
C LEU A 229 7.40 6.73 20.27
N GLN A 230 8.47 6.47 19.50
CA GLN A 230 9.65 5.72 19.97
C GLN A 230 10.60 6.58 20.81
N GLY A 231 10.73 7.88 20.53
CA GLY A 231 11.48 8.82 21.37
C GLY A 231 10.81 9.05 22.74
N SER A 232 9.49 8.88 22.82
CA SER A 232 8.72 8.85 24.07
C SER A 232 8.73 7.47 24.75
N ALA A 233 9.57 6.51 24.32
CA ALA A 233 9.69 5.18 24.94
C ALA A 233 10.47 5.16 26.27
N ALA A 234 10.54 6.28 26.98
CA ALA A 234 10.43 6.25 28.44
C ALA A 234 8.94 6.10 28.81
N ARG A 235 8.34 4.99 28.37
CA ARG A 235 6.98 4.62 28.78
C ARG A 235 7.07 4.32 30.28
N PRO A 236 6.38 5.04 31.18
CA PRO A 236 6.32 4.59 32.57
C PRO A 236 5.79 3.17 32.51
N SER A 237 6.50 2.25 33.16
CA SER A 237 6.17 0.83 33.23
C SER A 237 4.66 0.69 33.44
N GLN A 238 3.91 0.34 32.38
CA GLN A 238 2.49 0.07 32.56
C GLN A 238 2.42 -1.10 33.54
N PRO A 239 1.67 -0.98 34.65
CA PRO A 239 1.50 -2.11 35.55
C PRO A 239 1.00 -3.30 34.72
N PRO A 240 1.46 -4.52 35.00
CA PRO A 240 1.07 -5.70 34.25
C PRO A 240 -0.45 -5.74 34.16
N ARG A 241 -0.98 -5.66 32.92
CA ARG A 241 -2.42 -5.73 32.71
C ARG A 241 -2.91 -7.06 33.25
N PRO A 242 -3.99 -7.09 34.06
CA PRO A 242 -4.52 -8.36 34.54
C PRO A 242 -4.87 -9.24 33.33
N PRO A 243 -4.58 -10.55 33.39
CA PRO A 243 -4.87 -11.46 32.29
C PRO A 243 -6.37 -11.39 31.97
N VAL A 244 -6.67 -11.03 30.72
CA VAL A 244 -8.05 -11.04 30.21
C VAL A 244 -8.56 -12.48 30.21
N ARG A 245 -9.66 -12.71 30.94
CA ARG A 245 -10.33 -14.00 30.92
C ARG A 245 -11.10 -14.12 29.60
N PRO A 246 -10.93 -15.21 28.83
CA PRO A 246 -11.76 -15.43 27.66
C PRO A 246 -13.22 -15.59 28.10
N PHE A 247 -14.13 -14.83 27.49
CA PHE A 247 -15.56 -14.92 27.73
C PHE A 247 -16.25 -15.58 26.53
N ILE A 248 -17.30 -16.34 26.79
CA ILE A 248 -18.12 -16.98 25.75
C ILE A 248 -19.39 -16.15 25.60
N LEU A 249 -19.69 -15.69 24.38
CA LEU A 249 -20.97 -15.06 24.06
C LEU A 249 -22.03 -16.16 23.92
N THR A 250 -22.85 -16.37 24.95
CA THR A 250 -23.96 -17.33 24.93
C THR A 250 -25.28 -16.65 24.56
N ARG A 251 -26.20 -17.37 23.92
CA ARG A 251 -27.52 -16.83 23.53
C ARG A 251 -28.47 -16.66 24.71
N ASP A 252 -28.42 -17.58 25.68
CA ASP A 252 -29.36 -17.61 26.81
C ASP A 252 -28.67 -17.42 28.17
N ALA A 253 -29.40 -16.84 29.13
CA ALA A 253 -28.92 -16.59 30.49
C ALA A 253 -28.55 -17.87 31.25
N ALA A 254 -29.22 -19.00 30.97
CA ALA A 254 -28.88 -20.30 31.54
C ALA A 254 -27.52 -20.81 31.03
N GLN A 255 -27.26 -20.65 29.74
CA GLN A 255 -25.96 -20.99 29.14
C GLN A 255 -24.85 -20.07 29.64
N ALA A 256 -25.14 -18.77 29.83
CA ALA A 256 -24.19 -17.83 30.40
C ALA A 256 -23.77 -18.23 31.83
N LYS A 257 -24.69 -18.82 32.61
CA LYS A 257 -24.40 -19.25 33.98
C LYS A 257 -23.49 -20.48 34.04
N VAL A 258 -23.56 -21.36 33.04
CA VAL A 258 -22.75 -22.59 32.97
C VAL A 258 -21.43 -22.36 32.23
N PHE A 259 -21.48 -21.65 31.10
CA PHE A 259 -20.36 -21.49 30.17
C PHE A 259 -19.77 -20.07 30.14
N GLY A 260 -20.50 -19.07 30.62
CA GLY A 260 -20.07 -17.65 30.59
C GLY A 260 -19.01 -17.28 31.63
N ALA A 261 -18.70 -18.17 32.58
CA ALA A 261 -17.63 -17.96 33.57
C ALA A 261 -16.20 -18.21 33.02
N GLY A 262 -16.07 -18.58 31.73
CA GLY A 262 -14.80 -18.86 31.07
C GLY A 262 -14.45 -20.35 31.02
N TYR A 263 -13.48 -20.68 30.17
CA TYR A 263 -13.01 -22.05 29.94
C TYR A 263 -11.79 -22.37 30.82
N PRO A 264 -11.70 -23.55 31.47
CA PRO A 264 -12.77 -24.36 32.04
C PRO A 264 -13.11 -23.86 33.45
N SER A 265 -14.39 -23.86 33.85
CA SER A 265 -14.75 -23.86 35.26
C SER A 265 -14.07 -25.08 35.90
N LEU A 266 -12.97 -24.86 36.63
CA LEU A 266 -12.25 -25.91 37.34
C LEU A 266 -13.27 -26.77 38.08
N ALA A 267 -13.18 -28.09 37.95
CA ALA A 267 -14.07 -28.99 38.66
C ALA A 267 -13.89 -28.74 40.16
N THR A 268 -14.88 -28.10 40.78
CA THR A 268 -14.80 -27.66 42.18
C THR A 268 -14.98 -28.82 43.16
N MET A 269 -15.47 -29.96 42.68
CA MET A 269 -15.66 -31.18 43.45
C MET A 269 -15.35 -32.40 42.58
N THR A 270 -14.87 -33.46 43.21
CA THR A 270 -14.73 -34.77 42.55
C THR A 270 -16.10 -35.45 42.40
N VAL A 271 -16.16 -36.46 41.53
CA VAL A 271 -17.39 -37.25 41.32
C VAL A 271 -17.85 -37.91 42.63
N ASP A 272 -16.90 -38.37 43.44
CA ASP A 272 -17.17 -39.01 44.73
C ASP A 272 -17.72 -37.99 45.75
N GLU A 273 -17.12 -36.79 45.84
CA GLU A 273 -17.61 -35.73 46.73
C GLU A 273 -19.03 -35.28 46.37
N TRP A 274 -19.35 -35.24 45.07
CA TRP A 274 -20.70 -34.92 44.60
C TRP A 274 -21.71 -36.00 45.03
N TYR A 275 -21.32 -37.28 44.95
CA TYR A 275 -22.16 -38.40 45.34
C TYR A 275 -22.47 -38.39 46.85
N ASP A 276 -21.43 -38.22 47.68
CA ASP A 276 -21.56 -38.16 49.14
C ASP A 276 -22.44 -36.99 49.60
N GLN A 277 -22.33 -35.84 48.94
CA GLN A 277 -23.13 -34.66 49.27
C GLN A 277 -24.62 -34.88 48.97
N HIS A 278 -24.94 -35.48 47.82
CA HIS A 278 -26.33 -35.73 47.46
C HIS A 278 -26.94 -36.92 48.21
N GLN A 279 -26.12 -37.91 48.62
CA GLN A 279 -26.55 -38.97 49.52
C GLN A 279 -26.91 -38.43 50.91
N LYS A 280 -26.09 -37.50 51.45
CA LYS A 280 -26.39 -36.81 52.72
C LYS A 280 -27.64 -35.94 52.66
N GLN A 281 -27.95 -35.36 51.50
CA GLN A 281 -29.15 -34.56 51.29
C GLN A 281 -30.40 -35.41 50.98
N GLY A 282 -30.26 -36.74 50.86
CA GLY A 282 -31.38 -37.66 50.60
C GLY A 282 -32.00 -37.49 49.21
N VAL A 283 -31.29 -36.86 48.27
CA VAL A 283 -31.78 -36.56 46.92
C VAL A 283 -31.50 -37.70 45.95
N LEU A 284 -30.59 -38.61 46.29
CA LEU A 284 -30.32 -39.80 45.47
C LEU A 284 -31.41 -40.86 45.65
N PRO A 285 -31.92 -41.45 44.55
CA PRO A 285 -32.79 -42.61 44.63
C PRO A 285 -32.05 -43.76 45.34
N GLU A 286 -32.63 -44.32 46.40
CA GLU A 286 -32.04 -45.42 47.18
C GLU A 286 -31.88 -46.73 46.37
N GLN A 287 -32.46 -46.78 45.17
CA GLN A 287 -32.39 -47.90 44.25
C GLN A 287 -32.04 -47.40 42.84
N GLY A 288 -31.04 -48.02 42.23
CA GLY A 288 -30.60 -47.70 40.87
C GLY A 288 -31.76 -47.74 39.86
N ILE A 289 -31.80 -46.73 39.00
CA ILE A 289 -32.68 -46.59 37.82
C ILE A 289 -34.15 -46.89 38.15
N SER A 290 -34.85 -45.91 38.73
CA SER A 290 -36.31 -45.97 38.83
C SER A 290 -36.92 -45.96 37.42
N GLN A 291 -37.69 -47.00 37.13
CA GLN A 291 -38.44 -47.16 35.89
C GLN A 291 -39.39 -45.98 35.66
N ARG A 292 -39.33 -45.45 34.44
CA ARG A 292 -40.20 -44.42 33.88
C ARG A 292 -41.67 -44.84 34.01
N ALA A 293 -42.51 -43.98 34.60
CA ALA A 293 -43.95 -44.06 34.39
C ALA A 293 -44.26 -43.48 33.00
N PRO A 294 -45.03 -44.17 32.13
CA PRO A 294 -45.36 -43.65 30.82
C PRO A 294 -46.48 -42.60 30.92
N ALA A 295 -46.16 -41.35 30.61
CA ALA A 295 -47.15 -40.42 30.07
C ALA A 295 -47.37 -40.78 28.58
N GLY A 296 -48.61 -40.70 28.12
CA GLY A 296 -49.09 -41.26 26.85
C GLY A 296 -48.26 -40.84 25.61
N PRO A 297 -47.98 -41.77 24.67
CA PRO A 297 -47.02 -41.57 23.58
C PRO A 297 -47.54 -40.77 22.37
N GLU A 298 -48.86 -40.54 22.23
CA GLU A 298 -49.43 -40.15 20.93
C GLU A 298 -49.42 -38.64 20.64
N ASP A 299 -49.50 -37.76 21.64
CA ASP A 299 -49.52 -36.30 21.42
C ASP A 299 -48.10 -35.69 21.38
N GLN A 300 -47.16 -36.20 22.20
CA GLN A 300 -45.77 -35.73 22.20
C GLN A 300 -44.98 -36.18 20.97
N GLN A 301 -45.33 -37.32 20.37
CA GLN A 301 -44.71 -37.76 19.11
C GLN A 301 -45.16 -36.90 17.94
N LYS A 302 -46.44 -36.53 17.87
CA LYS A 302 -46.96 -35.64 16.82
C LYS A 302 -46.36 -34.24 16.90
N GLU A 303 -46.31 -33.63 18.09
CA GLU A 303 -45.70 -32.30 18.25
C GLU A 303 -44.19 -32.30 17.95
N GLN A 304 -43.47 -33.38 18.27
CA GLN A 304 -42.05 -33.52 17.92
C GLN A 304 -41.85 -33.79 16.43
N GLU A 305 -42.67 -34.63 15.80
CA GLU A 305 -42.61 -34.89 14.36
C GLU A 305 -42.94 -33.63 13.56
N GLU A 306 -43.99 -32.90 13.94
CA GLU A 306 -44.43 -31.67 13.25
C GLU A 306 -43.39 -30.53 13.39
N ALA A 307 -42.77 -30.38 14.58
CA ALA A 307 -41.66 -29.43 14.77
C ALA A 307 -40.39 -29.82 13.98
N THR A 308 -40.12 -31.12 13.85
CA THR A 308 -38.97 -31.60 13.06
C THR A 308 -39.22 -31.40 11.57
N GLU A 309 -40.44 -31.63 11.10
CA GLU A 309 -40.85 -31.38 9.71
C GLU A 309 -40.82 -29.89 9.35
N GLU A 310 -41.25 -29.00 10.24
CA GLU A 310 -41.13 -27.55 10.03
C GLU A 310 -39.68 -27.08 9.94
N ASP A 311 -38.80 -27.57 10.82
CA ASP A 311 -37.37 -27.25 10.79
C ASP A 311 -36.68 -27.79 9.52
N GLU A 312 -37.04 -28.98 9.06
CA GLU A 312 -36.56 -29.55 7.81
C GLU A 312 -37.04 -28.77 6.58
N GLN A 313 -38.31 -28.33 6.58
CA GLN A 313 -38.87 -27.48 5.52
C GLN A 313 -38.20 -26.10 5.49
N ALA A 314 -37.94 -25.49 6.65
CA ALA A 314 -37.23 -24.21 6.75
C ALA A 314 -35.77 -24.34 6.27
N ALA A 315 -35.10 -25.44 6.60
CA ALA A 315 -33.76 -25.73 6.10
C ALA A 315 -33.75 -25.91 4.57
N ALA A 316 -34.76 -26.58 4.01
CA ALA A 316 -34.89 -26.79 2.57
C ALA A 316 -35.16 -25.46 1.82
N LEU A 317 -36.03 -24.60 2.35
CA LEU A 317 -36.29 -23.27 1.78
C LEU A 317 -35.02 -22.42 1.77
N LYS A 318 -34.29 -22.40 2.89
CA LYS A 318 -33.04 -21.67 3.02
C LYS A 318 -31.95 -22.19 2.09
N ALA A 319 -31.90 -23.50 1.86
CA ALA A 319 -30.98 -24.11 0.89
C ALA A 319 -31.32 -23.69 -0.56
N ARG A 320 -32.61 -23.60 -0.90
CA ARG A 320 -33.06 -23.09 -2.21
C ARG A 320 -32.75 -21.62 -2.40
N GLU A 321 -33.04 -20.77 -1.41
CA GLU A 321 -32.67 -19.35 -1.43
C GLU A 321 -31.16 -19.14 -1.59
N TRP A 322 -30.36 -20.01 -0.96
CA TRP A 322 -28.90 -19.98 -1.08
C TRP A 322 -28.41 -20.42 -2.47
N ASP A 323 -29.11 -21.34 -3.13
CA ASP A 323 -28.84 -21.73 -4.52
C ASP A 323 -29.20 -20.61 -5.49
N ASP A 324 -30.42 -20.05 -5.37
CA ASP A 324 -30.87 -18.91 -6.19
C ASP A 324 -29.93 -17.70 -6.06
N TRP A 325 -29.45 -17.43 -4.84
CA TRP A 325 -28.48 -16.37 -4.61
C TRP A 325 -27.14 -16.64 -5.31
N LYS A 326 -26.62 -17.88 -5.28
CA LYS A 326 -25.37 -18.25 -5.97
C LYS A 326 -25.50 -18.14 -7.49
N ASP A 327 -26.67 -18.47 -8.04
CA ASP A 327 -26.96 -18.36 -9.47
C ASP A 327 -27.04 -16.89 -9.93
N LEU A 328 -27.60 -16.01 -9.10
CA LEU A 328 -27.62 -14.57 -9.34
C LEU A 328 -26.26 -13.90 -9.09
N HIS A 329 -25.34 -14.53 -8.35
CA HIS A 329 -24.03 -14.00 -7.99
C HIS A 329 -22.88 -14.96 -8.38
N PRO A 330 -22.67 -15.19 -9.69
CA PRO A 330 -21.64 -16.10 -10.17
C PRO A 330 -20.25 -15.67 -9.70
N ARG A 331 -19.39 -16.65 -9.42
CA ARG A 331 -18.01 -16.39 -8.98
C ARG A 331 -17.29 -15.50 -10.01
N GLY A 332 -16.85 -14.33 -9.55
CA GLY A 332 -16.24 -13.31 -10.40
C GLY A 332 -17.20 -12.25 -10.94
N TYR A 333 -18.39 -12.08 -10.35
CA TYR A 333 -19.28 -10.91 -10.54
C TYR A 333 -18.71 -9.60 -9.93
N GLY A 334 -17.38 -9.49 -9.84
CA GLY A 334 -16.63 -8.32 -9.38
C GLY A 334 -15.71 -7.80 -10.47
N ASN A 335 -14.91 -6.78 -10.17
CA ASN A 335 -14.05 -6.10 -11.15
C ASN A 335 -13.01 -7.05 -11.79
N ARG A 336 -13.34 -7.62 -12.96
CA ARG A 336 -12.44 -8.46 -13.78
C ARG A 336 -11.50 -7.65 -14.68
N LYS A 337 -11.56 -6.31 -14.67
CA LYS A 337 -10.76 -5.43 -15.55
C LYS A 337 -9.44 -4.96 -14.93
N ASN A 338 -9.07 -5.48 -13.76
CA ASN A 338 -7.76 -5.23 -13.16
C ASN A 338 -7.07 -6.57 -12.89
N MET A 339 -6.73 -7.27 -13.96
CA MET A 339 -5.66 -8.28 -13.90
C MET A 339 -4.38 -7.51 -14.18
N GLY A 340 -3.49 -7.52 -13.19
CA GLY A 340 -2.30 -6.67 -13.11
C GLY A 340 -1.31 -6.82 -14.25
#